data_AF-A0A413HUG5-F1
#
_entry.id   AF-A0A413HUG5-F1
#
_cell.length_a   1.000
_cell.length_b   1.000
_cell.length_c   1.000
_cell.angle_alpha   90.00
_cell.angle_beta   90.00
_cell.angle_gamma   90.00
#
_symmetry.space_group_name_H-M   'P 1'
#
loop_
_entity.id
_entity.type
_entity.pdbx_description
1 polymer ?
#
loop_
_entity_poly.entity_id
_entity_poly.type
_entity_poly.pdbx_seq_one_letter_code
_entity_poly.pdbx_strand_id
1 'polypeptide(L)'
;MIGGEEHCVFFSLGVIDELQSRFGKTVGQLLVMLKDPVEGPGYLRDILTELLNDEGIRLKNGKRYTKEEVGSLVMQKEIPGLTIALLLAFNDAMPEPEDERDDEESELLDVAQLLIIATSKMGYSEDEIFNMTPKKFFTLFEKYLELNGKKKDTRAAIDMLP
;
A
#
# COMPACT_ATOMS: atom_id res chain seq x y z
N MET A 1 -8.58 5.11 -15.07
CA MET A 1 -8.17 5.92 -16.23
C MET A 1 -7.75 7.29 -15.73
N ILE A 2 -6.54 7.73 -16.06
CA ILE A 2 -6.00 9.05 -15.71
C ILE A 2 -5.42 9.62 -17.00
N GLY A 3 -5.76 10.85 -17.38
CA GLY A 3 -5.26 11.45 -18.62
C GLY A 3 -5.60 10.69 -19.91
N GLY A 4 -6.65 9.85 -19.89
CA GLY A 4 -7.02 8.99 -21.02
C GLY A 4 -6.24 7.68 -21.13
N GLU A 5 -5.30 7.40 -20.22
CA GLU A 5 -4.58 6.12 -20.13
C GLU A 5 -5.15 5.23 -19.02
N GLU A 6 -5.12 3.92 -19.23
CA GLU A 6 -5.39 2.93 -18.18
C GLU A 6 -4.11 2.67 -17.38
N HIS A 7 -4.27 2.65 -16.05
CA HIS A 7 -3.18 2.50 -15.10
C HIS A 7 -3.50 1.39 -14.10
N CYS A 8 -2.52 0.53 -13.82
CA CYS A 8 -2.54 -0.55 -12.84
C CYS A 8 -1.70 -0.15 -11.62
N VAL A 9 -2.24 0.79 -10.84
CA VAL A 9 -1.63 1.30 -9.60
C VAL A 9 -2.08 0.50 -8.38
N PHE A 10 -1.19 0.35 -7.40
CA PHE A 10 -1.49 -0.21 -6.09
C PHE A 10 -0.53 0.34 -5.05
N PHE A 11 -0.91 0.29 -3.78
CA PHE A 11 -0.06 0.70 -2.67
C PHE A 11 0.96 -0.39 -2.36
N SER A 12 2.10 -0.30 -3.05
CA SER A 12 3.28 -1.11 -2.77
C SER A 12 3.94 -0.68 -1.46
N LEU A 13 4.78 -1.52 -0.87
CA LEU A 13 5.58 -1.14 0.30
C LEU A 13 6.48 0.06 0.00
N GLY A 14 6.99 0.18 -1.24
CA GLY A 14 7.80 1.33 -1.66
C GLY A 14 7.00 2.62 -1.70
N VAL A 15 5.78 2.59 -2.24
CA VAL A 15 4.87 3.76 -2.24
C VAL A 15 4.52 4.16 -0.82
N ILE A 16 4.22 3.19 0.06
CA ILE A 16 3.87 3.48 1.45
C ILE A 16 5.05 4.12 2.17
N ASP A 17 6.26 3.57 2.00
CA ASP A 17 7.48 4.13 2.60
C ASP A 17 7.72 5.58 2.16
N GLU A 18 7.67 5.85 0.86
CA GLU A 18 7.90 7.18 0.30
C GLU A 18 6.84 8.19 0.77
N LEU A 19 5.56 7.81 0.78
CA LEU A 19 4.49 8.67 1.29
C LEU A 19 4.65 8.95 2.80
N GLN A 20 4.94 7.94 3.60
CA GLN A 20 5.15 8.11 5.04
C GLN A 20 6.38 8.97 5.34
N SER A 21 7.48 8.76 4.61
CA SER A 21 8.71 9.54 4.72
C SER A 21 8.49 11.01 4.35
N ARG A 22 7.79 11.27 3.24
CA ARG A 22 7.56 12.63 2.73
C ARG A 22 6.63 13.44 3.63
N PHE A 23 5.59 12.83 4.18
CA PHE A 23 4.53 13.55 4.91
C PHE A 23 4.59 13.37 6.43
N GLY A 24 5.38 12.43 6.95
CA GLY A 24 5.43 12.11 8.38
C GLY A 24 4.09 11.61 8.92
N LYS A 25 3.28 10.95 8.08
CA LYS A 25 1.90 10.53 8.37
C LYS A 25 1.65 9.15 7.78
N THR A 26 0.75 8.38 8.38
CA THR A 26 0.30 7.12 7.77
C THR A 26 -0.45 7.39 6.47
N VAL A 27 -0.45 6.43 5.55
CA VAL A 27 -1.26 6.56 4.32
C VAL A 27 -2.74 6.73 4.67
N GLY A 28 -3.25 6.05 5.70
CA GLY A 28 -4.62 6.24 6.19
C GLY A 28 -4.91 7.70 6.60
N GLN A 29 -4.00 8.35 7.32
CA GLN A 29 -4.12 9.77 7.66
C GLN A 29 -4.11 10.67 6.41
N LEU A 30 -3.25 10.38 5.42
CA LEU A 30 -3.23 11.11 4.14
C LEU A 30 -4.55 10.96 3.38
N LEU A 31 -5.14 9.76 3.38
CA LEU A 31 -6.44 9.51 2.75
C LEU A 31 -7.57 10.27 3.42
N VAL A 32 -7.51 10.50 4.74
CA VAL A 32 -8.47 11.36 5.44
C VAL A 32 -8.38 12.81 4.98
N MET A 33 -7.16 13.32 4.68
CA MET A 33 -6.97 14.69 4.19
C MET A 33 -7.62 14.93 2.81
N LEU A 34 -7.89 13.88 2.04
CA LEU A 34 -8.58 13.99 0.74
C LEU A 34 -10.01 14.50 0.84
N LYS A 35 -10.60 14.46 2.04
CA LYS A 35 -11.94 15.01 2.31
C LYS A 35 -11.95 16.53 2.38
N ASP A 36 -10.79 17.16 2.56
CA ASP A 36 -10.69 18.62 2.61
C ASP A 36 -10.92 19.21 1.20
N PRO A 37 -11.88 20.13 1.01
CA PRO A 37 -12.21 20.68 -0.30
C PRO A 37 -11.14 21.63 -0.86
N VAL A 38 -10.25 22.15 -0.01
CA VAL A 38 -9.20 23.10 -0.38
C VAL A 38 -7.87 22.38 -0.60
N GLU A 39 -7.42 21.60 0.39
CA GLU A 39 -6.11 20.92 0.37
C GLU A 39 -6.19 19.51 -0.23
N GLY A 40 -7.33 18.83 -0.14
CA GLY A 40 -7.52 17.46 -0.60
C GLY A 40 -7.13 17.21 -2.06
N PRO A 41 -7.46 18.11 -3.02
CA PRO A 41 -6.96 18.00 -4.40
C PRO A 41 -5.44 18.02 -4.52
N GLY A 42 -4.75 18.73 -3.62
CA GLY A 42 -3.29 18.77 -3.57
C GLY A 42 -2.70 17.43 -3.13
N TYR A 43 -3.20 16.89 -2.02
CA TYR A 43 -2.80 15.56 -1.52
C TYR A 43 -3.14 14.45 -2.51
N LEU A 44 -4.29 14.51 -3.18
CA LEU A 44 -4.66 13.53 -4.21
C LEU A 44 -3.60 13.49 -5.32
N ARG A 45 -3.13 14.66 -5.79
CA ARG A 45 -2.10 14.74 -6.82
C ARG A 45 -0.77 14.20 -6.33
N ASP A 46 -0.39 14.47 -5.09
CA ASP A 46 0.84 13.92 -4.50
C ASP A 46 0.81 12.39 -4.46
N ILE A 47 -0.29 11.80 -3.99
CA ILE A 47 -0.43 10.34 -3.91
C ILE A 47 -0.47 9.72 -5.31
N LEU A 48 -1.23 10.29 -6.24
CA LEU A 48 -1.26 9.82 -7.63
C LEU A 48 0.11 9.90 -8.31
N THR A 49 0.88 10.95 -8.03
CA THR A 49 2.25 11.08 -8.56
C THR A 49 3.12 9.93 -8.11
N GLU A 50 3.05 9.57 -6.83
CA GLU A 50 3.84 8.45 -6.30
C GLU A 50 3.41 7.11 -6.92
N LEU A 51 2.11 6.86 -7.00
CA LEU A 51 1.56 5.64 -7.58
C LEU A 51 1.91 5.46 -9.07
N LEU A 52 1.83 6.54 -9.85
CA LEU A 52 2.15 6.51 -11.28
C LEU A 52 3.65 6.34 -11.53
N ASN A 53 4.49 6.92 -10.69
CA ASN A 53 5.93 6.75 -10.76
C ASN A 53 6.35 5.33 -10.41
N ASP A 54 5.77 4.76 -9.36
CA ASP A 54 5.97 3.37 -8.96
C ASP A 54 5.53 2.40 -10.05
N GLU A 55 4.39 2.66 -10.71
CA GLU A 55 3.98 1.90 -11.90
C GLU A 55 5.01 1.99 -13.04
N GLY A 56 5.51 3.18 -13.36
CA GLY A 56 6.53 3.37 -14.40
C GLY A 56 7.82 2.59 -14.13
N ILE A 57 8.23 2.52 -12.85
CA ILE A 57 9.37 1.72 -12.38
C ILE A 57 9.09 0.22 -12.59
N ARG A 58 7.94 -0.28 -12.12
CA ARG A 58 7.55 -1.69 -12.27
C ARG A 58 7.48 -2.14 -13.72
N LEU A 59 6.90 -1.31 -14.58
CA LEU A 59 6.76 -1.59 -16.00
C LEU A 59 8.07 -1.40 -16.78
N LYS A 60 9.12 -0.85 -16.15
CA LYS A 60 10.42 -0.56 -16.76
C LYS A 60 10.29 0.27 -18.04
N ASN A 61 9.30 1.15 -18.10
CA ASN A 61 8.97 1.94 -19.28
C ASN A 61 9.57 3.35 -19.25
N GLY A 62 10.24 3.72 -18.15
CA GLY A 62 10.90 5.02 -17.99
C GLY A 62 9.95 6.21 -17.80
N LYS A 63 8.62 5.99 -17.75
CA LYS A 63 7.66 7.05 -17.46
C LYS A 63 7.87 7.55 -16.03
N ARG A 64 8.03 8.86 -15.89
CA ARG A 64 8.00 9.58 -14.62
C ARG A 64 7.14 10.80 -14.77
N TYR A 65 6.37 11.09 -13.75
CA TYR A 65 5.44 12.19 -13.66
C TYR A 65 5.87 13.13 -12.53
N THR A 66 5.79 14.42 -12.80
CA THR A 66 5.79 15.47 -11.77
C THR A 66 4.38 15.68 -11.23
N LYS A 67 4.29 16.36 -10.09
CA LYS A 67 2.99 16.75 -9.51
C LYS A 67 2.21 17.66 -10.46
N GLU A 68 2.90 18.55 -11.16
CA GLU A 68 2.32 19.47 -12.14
C GLU A 68 1.75 18.70 -13.33
N GLU A 69 2.48 17.70 -13.83
CA GLU A 69 2.03 16.82 -14.91
C GLU A 69 0.78 16.05 -14.48
N VAL A 70 0.79 15.41 -13.31
CA VAL A 70 -0.41 14.73 -12.77
C VAL A 70 -1.57 15.71 -12.60
N GLY A 71 -1.30 16.92 -12.12
CA GLY A 71 -2.29 17.98 -11.98
C GLY A 71 -2.95 18.37 -13.32
N SER A 72 -2.23 18.25 -14.43
CA SER A 72 -2.76 18.48 -15.78
C SER A 72 -3.56 17.30 -16.32
N LEU A 73 -3.26 16.08 -15.89
CA LEU A 73 -3.95 14.85 -16.28
C LEU A 73 -5.26 14.63 -15.51
N VAL A 74 -5.43 15.29 -14.35
CA VAL A 74 -6.58 15.15 -13.46
C VAL A 74 -7.50 16.37 -13.55
N MET A 75 -8.67 16.20 -14.16
CA MET A 75 -9.70 17.25 -14.22
C MET A 75 -10.45 17.34 -12.90
N GLN A 76 -10.95 18.53 -12.54
CA GLN A 76 -11.71 18.72 -11.29
C GLN A 76 -12.91 17.79 -11.15
N LYS A 77 -13.62 17.50 -12.27
CA LYS A 77 -14.76 16.59 -12.29
C LYS A 77 -14.39 15.13 -11.95
N GLU A 78 -13.11 14.76 -12.10
CA GLU A 78 -12.61 13.39 -11.88
C GLU A 78 -12.16 13.17 -10.44
N ILE A 79 -11.90 14.25 -9.68
CA ILE A 79 -11.40 14.20 -8.31
C ILE A 79 -12.24 13.27 -7.42
N PRO A 80 -13.58 13.36 -7.36
CA PRO A 80 -14.37 12.48 -6.49
C PRO A 80 -14.20 10.99 -6.84
N GLY A 81 -14.18 10.66 -8.13
CA GLY A 81 -14.01 9.29 -8.60
C GLY A 81 -12.62 8.75 -8.32
N LEU A 82 -11.58 9.57 -8.50
CA LEU A 82 -10.21 9.21 -8.19
C LEU A 82 -9.99 9.03 -6.68
N THR A 83 -10.58 9.88 -5.85
CA THR A 83 -10.54 9.71 -4.38
C THR A 83 -11.15 8.37 -3.97
N ILE A 84 -12.32 8.00 -4.50
CA ILE A 84 -12.95 6.70 -4.21
C ILE A 84 -12.06 5.55 -4.68
N ALA A 85 -11.54 5.61 -5.91
CA ALA A 85 -10.67 4.59 -6.45
C ALA A 85 -9.40 4.39 -5.59
N LEU A 86 -8.84 5.48 -5.09
CA LEU A 86 -7.67 5.45 -4.22
C LEU A 86 -7.96 4.78 -2.87
N LEU A 87 -9.11 5.11 -2.25
CA LEU A 87 -9.55 4.47 -1.00
C LEU A 87 -9.73 2.97 -1.18
N LEU A 88 -10.35 2.54 -2.29
CA LEU A 88 -10.52 1.12 -2.61
C LEU A 88 -9.18 0.44 -2.87
N ALA A 89 -8.29 1.05 -3.64
CA ALA A 89 -6.96 0.51 -3.91
C ALA A 89 -6.11 0.37 -2.63
N PHE A 90 -6.24 1.31 -1.69
CA PHE A 90 -5.57 1.21 -0.39
C PHE A 90 -6.16 0.06 0.42
N ASN A 91 -7.49 -0.03 0.52
CA ASN A 91 -8.17 -1.10 1.23
C ASN A 91 -7.77 -2.49 0.68
N ASP A 92 -7.69 -2.65 -0.64
CA ASP A 92 -7.29 -3.90 -1.30
C ASP A 92 -5.82 -4.27 -1.06
N ALA A 93 -4.97 -3.26 -0.85
CA ALA A 93 -3.54 -3.45 -0.60
C ALA A 93 -3.22 -3.82 0.85
N MET A 94 -4.11 -3.52 1.80
CA MET A 94 -3.91 -3.82 3.22
C MET A 94 -4.35 -5.26 3.56
N PRO A 95 -3.68 -5.91 4.53
CA PRO A 95 -4.15 -7.19 5.06
C PRO A 95 -5.54 -7.02 5.68
N GLU A 96 -6.32 -8.10 5.70
CA GLU A 96 -7.59 -8.09 6.42
C GLU A 96 -7.32 -7.86 7.91
N PRO A 97 -8.11 -7.03 8.60
CA PRO A 97 -7.99 -6.87 10.04
C PRO A 97 -8.25 -8.24 10.69
N GLU A 98 -7.29 -8.76 11.46
CA GLU A 98 -7.57 -9.84 12.39
C GLU A 98 -8.55 -9.32 13.45
N ASP A 99 -9.60 -10.09 13.77
CA ASP A 99 -10.78 -9.71 14.56
C ASP A 99 -10.50 -9.20 16.01
N GLU A 100 -9.25 -9.01 16.43
CA GLU A 100 -8.87 -8.68 17.82
C GLU A 100 -7.75 -7.63 17.98
N ARG A 101 -7.44 -6.81 16.96
CA ARG A 101 -6.49 -5.68 17.16
C ARG A 101 -7.24 -4.39 17.48
N ASP A 102 -7.47 -4.19 18.78
CA ASP A 102 -8.07 -3.00 19.39
C ASP A 102 -7.07 -1.83 19.52
N ASP A 103 -6.19 -1.66 18.53
CA ASP A 103 -5.15 -0.62 18.56
C ASP A 103 -5.61 0.59 17.74
N GLU A 104 -6.31 1.51 18.42
CA GLU A 104 -6.76 2.82 17.89
C GLU A 104 -5.61 3.79 17.53
N GLU A 105 -4.35 3.38 17.64
CA GLU A 105 -3.22 4.09 17.03
C GLU A 105 -2.58 3.21 15.95
N SER A 106 -3.00 3.43 14.70
CA SER A 106 -2.25 2.96 13.53
C SER A 106 -0.88 3.61 13.56
N GLU A 107 0.10 2.97 14.19
CA GLU A 107 1.50 3.28 14.01
C GLU A 107 1.82 3.26 12.50
N LEU A 108 2.81 4.05 12.08
CA LEU A 108 3.35 3.99 10.72
C LEU A 108 3.64 2.53 10.40
N LEU A 109 3.30 2.09 9.17
CA LEU A 109 3.72 0.77 8.75
C LEU A 109 5.25 0.74 8.83
N ASP A 110 5.80 -0.14 9.68
CA ASP A 110 7.24 -0.27 9.86
C ASP A 110 7.85 -1.01 8.66
N VAL A 111 7.94 -0.31 7.53
CA VAL A 111 8.47 -0.86 6.28
C VAL A 111 9.90 -1.35 6.46
N ALA A 112 10.69 -0.72 7.33
CA ALA A 112 12.05 -1.15 7.66
C ALA A 112 12.06 -2.52 8.33
N GLN A 113 11.19 -2.76 9.30
CA GLN A 113 11.05 -4.09 9.92
C GLN A 113 10.60 -5.14 8.89
N LEU A 114 9.61 -4.81 8.04
CA LEU A 114 9.15 -5.72 7.00
C LEU A 114 10.29 -6.08 6.02
N LEU A 115 11.09 -5.09 5.61
CA LEU A 115 12.25 -5.28 4.76
C LEU A 115 13.29 -6.21 5.41
N ILE A 116 13.63 -5.98 6.68
CA ILE A 116 14.57 -6.81 7.43
C ILE A 116 14.07 -8.26 7.52
N ILE A 117 12.79 -8.46 7.85
CA ILE A 117 12.19 -9.79 7.94
C ILE A 117 12.28 -10.50 6.59
N ALA A 118 11.83 -9.86 5.51
CA ALA A 118 11.79 -10.52 4.23
C ALA A 118 13.18 -10.84 3.66
N THR A 119 14.10 -9.89 3.73
CA THR A 119 15.46 -10.07 3.21
C THR A 119 16.25 -11.07 4.04
N SER A 120 16.18 -10.98 5.38
CA SER A 120 17.03 -11.79 6.26
C SER A 120 16.44 -13.15 6.60
N LYS A 121 15.11 -13.33 6.54
CA LYS A 121 14.43 -14.57 6.95
C LYS A 121 13.74 -15.30 5.81
N MET A 122 13.24 -14.58 4.81
CA MET A 122 12.45 -15.16 3.73
C MET A 122 13.22 -15.24 2.40
N GLY A 123 14.38 -14.58 2.29
CA GLY A 123 15.27 -14.66 1.15
C GLY A 123 14.85 -13.82 -0.06
N TYR A 124 13.93 -12.87 0.12
CA TYR A 124 13.57 -11.93 -0.95
C TYR A 124 14.63 -10.82 -1.09
N SER A 125 14.77 -10.29 -2.30
CA SER A 125 15.51 -9.05 -2.53
C SER A 125 14.69 -7.83 -2.12
N GLU A 126 15.39 -6.71 -1.92
CA GLU A 126 14.77 -5.41 -1.61
C GLU A 126 13.78 -4.99 -2.70
N ASP A 127 14.18 -5.09 -3.97
CA ASP A 127 13.34 -4.83 -5.14
C ASP A 127 12.05 -5.67 -5.14
N GLU A 128 12.14 -6.95 -4.79
CA GLU A 128 10.96 -7.82 -4.76
C GLU A 128 9.96 -7.37 -3.70
N ILE A 129 10.43 -6.95 -2.53
CA ILE A 129 9.60 -6.55 -1.40
C ILE A 129 8.97 -5.18 -1.60
N PHE A 130 9.74 -4.20 -2.06
CA PHE A 130 9.17 -2.87 -2.32
C PHE A 130 8.08 -2.89 -3.39
N ASN A 131 8.08 -3.88 -4.29
CA ASN A 131 7.04 -4.10 -5.29
C ASN A 131 5.85 -4.93 -4.81
N MET A 132 5.78 -5.35 -3.54
CA MET A 132 4.63 -6.05 -2.97
C MET A 132 3.68 -5.09 -2.27
N THR A 133 2.38 -5.43 -2.25
CA THR A 133 1.44 -4.81 -1.32
C THR A 133 1.66 -5.37 0.09
N PRO A 134 1.29 -4.62 1.16
CA PRO A 134 1.27 -5.14 2.52
C PRO A 134 0.52 -6.48 2.63
N LYS A 135 -0.67 -6.59 2.02
CA LYS A 135 -1.47 -7.83 1.97
C LYS A 135 -0.67 -9.02 1.46
N LYS A 136 0.04 -8.84 0.34
CA LYS A 136 0.87 -9.90 -0.26
C LYS A 136 2.04 -10.26 0.66
N PHE A 137 2.71 -9.28 1.25
CA PHE A 137 3.78 -9.52 2.22
C PHE A 137 3.28 -10.38 3.38
N PHE A 138 2.20 -9.97 4.06
CA PHE A 138 1.69 -10.67 5.23
C PHE A 138 1.21 -12.08 4.88
N THR A 139 0.53 -12.26 3.75
CA THR A 139 0.14 -13.58 3.26
C THR A 139 1.34 -14.52 3.08
N LEU A 140 2.44 -14.01 2.54
CA LEU A 140 3.67 -14.80 2.35
C LEU A 140 4.38 -15.06 3.67
N PHE A 141 4.39 -14.09 4.57
CA PHE A 141 4.98 -14.21 5.89
C PHE A 141 4.25 -15.26 6.73
N GLU A 142 2.91 -15.29 6.71
CA GLU A 142 2.12 -16.32 7.37
C GLU A 142 2.44 -17.72 6.86
N LYS A 143 2.47 -17.90 5.53
CA LYS A 143 2.87 -19.18 4.91
C LYS A 143 4.29 -19.59 5.31
N TYR A 144 5.20 -18.62 5.38
CA TYR A 144 6.57 -18.88 5.86
C TYR A 144 6.55 -19.38 7.31
N LEU A 145 5.73 -18.80 8.19
CA LEU A 145 5.60 -19.27 9.57
C LEU A 145 5.00 -20.68 9.66
N GLU A 146 3.98 -20.98 8.86
CA GLU A 146 3.35 -22.31 8.78
C GLU A 146 4.37 -23.38 8.34
N LEU A 147 5.08 -23.14 7.23
CA LEU A 147 6.07 -24.08 6.68
C LEU A 147 7.26 -24.33 7.61
N ASN A 148 7.57 -23.37 8.49
CA ASN A 148 8.63 -23.48 9.48
C ASN A 148 8.14 -23.94 10.86
N GLY A 149 6.88 -24.38 10.99
CA GLY A 149 6.30 -24.87 12.24
C GLY A 149 6.15 -23.81 13.33
N LYS A 150 6.16 -22.52 12.96
CA LYS A 150 6.05 -21.38 13.88
C LYS A 150 4.62 -20.86 14.05
N LYS A 151 3.70 -21.27 13.16
CA LYS A 151 2.26 -21.05 13.28
C LYS A 151 1.59 -22.43 13.27
N LYS A 152 0.80 -22.77 14.30
CA LYS A 152 -0.02 -23.98 14.30
C LYS A 152 -1.26 -23.72 13.45
N ASP A 153 -1.57 -24.66 12.56
CA ASP A 153 -2.85 -24.65 11.85
C ASP A 153 -3.99 -24.81 12.86
N THR A 154 -4.71 -23.74 13.15
CA THR A 154 -5.84 -23.74 14.10
C THR A 154 -7.00 -24.63 13.63
N ARG A 155 -7.03 -25.01 12.34
CA ARG A 155 -8.02 -25.99 11.83
C ARG A 155 -7.66 -27.43 12.15
N ALA A 156 -6.41 -27.71 12.50
CA ALA A 156 -5.93 -29.05 12.86
C ALA A 156 -5.82 -29.24 14.39
N ALA A 157 -6.31 -28.29 15.19
CA ALA A 157 -6.34 -28.43 16.65
C ALA A 157 -7.31 -29.56 17.04
N ILE A 158 -6.74 -30.67 17.51
CA ILE A 158 -7.44 -31.87 18.01
C ILE A 158 -8.30 -31.55 19.25
N ASP A 159 -8.11 -30.37 19.85
CA ASP A 159 -8.84 -29.87 21.01
C ASP A 159 -10.30 -29.43 20.71
N MET A 160 -10.74 -29.52 19.45
CA MET A 160 -12.12 -29.25 19.01
C MET A 160 -12.91 -30.53 18.68
N LEU A 161 -12.56 -31.67 19.27
CA LEU A 161 -13.45 -32.83 19.29
C LEU A 161 -14.44 -32.70 20.47
N PRO A 162 -15.74 -32.96 20.24
CA PRO A 162 -16.81 -32.76 21.23
C PRO A 162 -16.70 -33.64 22.48
#